data_AF-A0A3D9EUJ9-F1
#
_entry.id   AF-A0A3D9EUJ9-F1
#
_cell.length_a   1.000
_cell.length_b   1.000
_cell.length_c   1.000
_cell.angle_alpha   90.00
_cell.angle_beta   90.00
_cell.angle_gamma   90.00
#
_symmetry.space_group_name_H-M   'P 1'
#
loop_
_entity.id
_entity.type
_entity.pdbx_description
1 polymer ?
#
loop_
_entity_poly.entity_id
_entity_poly.type
_entity_poly.pdbx_seq_one_letter_code
_entity_poly.pdbx_strand_id
1 'polypeptide(L)'
;MSTFQTVTPSQLERAAFVATFGGIYEHSAWVAERAFDERQPLPDSVEALHQRLAAQVARASQAEQLALIQAHPDLAGRAALAGELTAASSGEQAGAGLDQCTPEELERFTRHNEAYRAKFGFPFIMAVKGSNRHLILAAFEERLPNSPEQEFQRALAEIDRIALFRLQTL
;
A
#
# COMPACT_ATOMS: atom_id res chain seq x y z
N MET A 1 9.42 13.58 -15.43
CA MET A 1 9.30 12.18 -15.00
C MET A 1 10.61 11.81 -14.34
N SER A 2 10.55 11.38 -13.09
CA SER A 2 11.72 11.00 -12.31
C SER A 2 12.20 9.62 -12.74
N THR A 3 13.52 9.42 -12.83
CA THR A 3 14.13 8.12 -13.09
C THR A 3 14.43 7.42 -11.77
N PHE A 4 14.48 6.09 -11.79
CA PHE A 4 14.98 5.30 -10.67
C PHE A 4 16.45 5.63 -10.38
N GLN A 5 16.83 5.61 -9.12
CA GLN A 5 18.19 5.96 -8.69
C GLN A 5 19.13 4.75 -8.69
N THR A 6 18.59 3.55 -8.44
CA THR A 6 19.36 2.33 -8.18
C THR A 6 19.12 1.22 -9.20
N VAL A 7 18.12 1.36 -10.07
CA VAL A 7 17.72 0.33 -11.04
C VAL A 7 17.37 0.92 -12.41
N THR A 8 17.40 0.11 -13.46
CA THR A 8 16.91 0.47 -14.81
C THR A 8 15.95 -0.62 -15.28
N PRO A 9 14.63 -0.46 -15.08
CA PRO A 9 13.63 -1.49 -15.37
C PRO A 9 13.75 -2.13 -16.75
N SER A 10 14.04 -1.35 -17.79
CA SER A 10 14.15 -1.83 -19.18
C SER A 10 15.29 -2.81 -19.42
N GLN A 11 16.27 -2.89 -18.50
CA GLN A 11 17.43 -3.76 -18.57
C GLN A 11 17.30 -5.02 -17.69
N LEU A 12 16.20 -5.17 -16.95
CA LEU A 12 16.01 -6.30 -16.05
C LEU A 12 15.36 -7.47 -16.77
N GLU A 13 15.91 -8.65 -16.53
CA GLU A 13 15.23 -9.91 -16.82
C GLU A 13 14.06 -10.14 -15.84
N ARG A 14 13.09 -10.97 -16.22
CA ARG A 14 11.85 -11.18 -15.46
C ARG A 14 12.07 -11.47 -13.98
N ALA A 15 13.00 -12.36 -13.66
CA ALA A 15 13.30 -12.74 -12.29
C ALA A 15 13.84 -11.57 -11.46
N ALA A 16 14.75 -10.78 -12.03
CA ALA A 16 15.30 -9.59 -11.37
C ALA A 16 14.24 -8.49 -11.23
N PHE A 17 13.39 -8.31 -12.25
CA PHE A 17 12.29 -7.36 -12.18
C PHE A 17 11.29 -7.70 -11.06
N VAL A 18 10.86 -8.95 -10.96
CA VAL A 18 9.93 -9.38 -9.90
C VAL A 18 10.60 -9.33 -8.52
N ALA A 19 11.89 -9.63 -8.42
CA ALA A 19 12.62 -9.48 -7.16
C ALA A 19 12.68 -8.01 -6.69
N THR A 20 12.85 -7.07 -7.61
CA THR A 20 12.91 -5.63 -7.31
C THR A 20 11.53 -5.03 -7.06
N PHE A 21 10.54 -5.33 -7.90
CA PHE A 21 9.24 -4.64 -7.92
C PHE A 21 8.09 -5.46 -7.34
N GLY A 22 8.29 -6.75 -7.04
CA GLY A 22 7.24 -7.63 -6.52
C GLY A 22 6.72 -7.25 -5.14
N GLY A 23 7.49 -6.48 -4.36
CA GLY A 23 7.09 -5.95 -3.06
C GLY A 23 6.43 -4.57 -3.11
N ILE A 24 6.30 -3.95 -4.28
CA ILE A 24 5.72 -2.59 -4.40
C ILE A 24 4.26 -2.59 -3.94
N TYR A 25 3.49 -3.62 -4.29
CA TYR A 25 2.16 -3.88 -3.74
C TYR A 25 2.29 -4.97 -2.67
N GLU A 26 1.79 -4.69 -1.46
CA GLU A 26 2.01 -5.55 -0.29
C GLU A 26 1.60 -7.01 -0.54
N HIS A 27 2.54 -7.93 -0.32
CA HIS A 27 2.39 -9.37 -0.57
C HIS A 27 1.73 -9.74 -1.92
N SER A 28 1.92 -8.91 -2.95
CA SER A 28 1.17 -8.98 -4.22
C SER A 28 2.09 -8.92 -5.44
N ALA A 29 3.08 -9.83 -5.50
CA ALA A 29 4.05 -9.90 -6.59
C ALA A 29 3.42 -10.09 -7.98
N TRP A 30 2.21 -10.63 -8.05
CA TRP A 30 1.44 -10.79 -9.28
C TRP A 30 1.27 -9.48 -10.06
N VAL A 31 1.25 -8.33 -9.39
CA VAL A 31 1.16 -7.01 -10.04
C VAL A 31 2.39 -6.75 -10.90
N ALA A 32 3.58 -7.00 -10.34
CA ALA A 32 4.85 -6.86 -11.05
C ALA A 32 5.00 -7.92 -12.13
N GLU A 33 4.61 -9.17 -11.86
CA GLU A 33 4.64 -10.26 -12.85
C GLU A 33 3.81 -9.91 -14.09
N ARG A 34 2.55 -9.51 -13.90
CA ARG A 34 1.67 -9.12 -15.01
C ARG A 34 2.17 -7.87 -15.74
N ALA A 35 2.70 -6.90 -15.01
CA ALA A 35 3.29 -5.72 -15.61
C ALA A 35 4.49 -6.10 -16.49
N PHE A 36 5.38 -6.99 -16.04
CA PHE A 36 6.51 -7.46 -16.85
C PHE A 36 6.03 -8.17 -18.13
N ASP A 37 5.03 -9.03 -18.00
CA ASP A 37 4.54 -9.89 -19.08
C ASP A 37 3.74 -9.14 -20.17
N GLU A 38 3.52 -7.81 -20.04
CA GLU A 38 2.97 -7.03 -21.15
C GLU A 38 3.94 -6.93 -22.33
N ARG A 39 3.41 -6.94 -23.56
CA ARG A 39 4.19 -6.92 -24.82
C ARG A 39 4.90 -5.59 -25.12
N GLN A 40 4.91 -4.65 -24.19
CA GLN A 40 5.52 -3.33 -24.35
C GLN A 40 6.84 -3.26 -23.56
N PRO A 41 7.86 -2.56 -24.06
CA PRO A 41 9.10 -2.32 -23.31
C PRO A 41 8.82 -1.72 -21.93
N LEU A 42 9.59 -2.12 -20.91
CA LEU A 42 9.44 -1.57 -19.57
C LEU A 42 9.88 -0.10 -19.54
N PRO A 43 9.10 0.79 -18.91
CA PRO A 43 9.48 2.18 -18.75
C PRO A 43 10.53 2.34 -17.65
N ASP A 44 11.52 3.20 -17.90
CA ASP A 44 12.55 3.55 -16.91
C ASP A 44 12.19 4.74 -16.02
N SER A 45 11.04 5.38 -16.26
CA SER A 45 10.53 6.41 -15.36
C SER A 45 9.65 5.83 -14.27
N VAL A 46 9.77 6.40 -13.07
CA VAL A 46 8.97 6.05 -11.90
C VAL A 46 7.48 6.20 -12.22
N GLU A 47 7.06 7.30 -12.83
CA GLU A 47 5.64 7.56 -13.08
C GLU A 47 5.05 6.64 -14.15
N ALA A 48 5.80 6.31 -15.20
CA ALA A 48 5.27 5.41 -16.22
C ALA A 48 5.26 3.94 -15.75
N LEU A 49 6.25 3.53 -14.93
CA LEU A 49 6.20 2.20 -14.31
C LEU A 49 5.05 2.10 -13.31
N HIS A 50 4.86 3.14 -12.50
CA HIS A 50 3.73 3.26 -11.58
C HIS A 50 2.39 3.11 -12.32
N GLN A 51 2.19 3.84 -13.41
CA GLN A 51 0.99 3.72 -14.25
C GLN A 51 0.79 2.31 -14.81
N ARG A 52 1.87 1.65 -15.25
CA ARG A 52 1.81 0.28 -15.78
C ARG A 52 1.40 -0.73 -14.71
N LEU A 53 1.90 -0.58 -13.48
CA LEU A 53 1.52 -1.42 -12.34
C LEU A 53 0.08 -1.14 -11.90
N ALA A 54 -0.31 0.13 -11.75
CA ALA A 54 -1.67 0.55 -11.40
C ALA A 54 -2.71 0.00 -12.38
N ALA A 55 -2.37 -0.03 -13.68
CA ALA A 55 -3.23 -0.62 -14.70
C ALA A 55 -3.50 -2.13 -14.49
N GLN A 56 -2.55 -2.89 -13.92
CA GLN A 56 -2.79 -4.31 -13.59
C GLN A 56 -3.80 -4.45 -12.46
N VAL A 57 -3.72 -3.60 -11.45
CA VAL A 57 -4.68 -3.57 -10.33
C VAL A 57 -6.06 -3.18 -10.84
N ALA A 58 -6.16 -2.17 -11.69
CA ALA A 58 -7.43 -1.71 -12.26
C ALA A 58 -8.12 -2.77 -13.14
N ARG A 59 -7.34 -3.62 -13.83
CA ARG A 59 -7.86 -4.72 -14.67
C ARG A 59 -8.12 -6.01 -13.89
N ALA A 60 -7.62 -6.11 -12.65
CA ALA A 60 -7.81 -7.29 -11.83
C ALA A 60 -9.29 -7.46 -11.45
N SER A 61 -9.70 -8.69 -11.19
CA SER A 61 -11.03 -8.98 -10.67
C SER A 61 -11.24 -8.34 -9.31
N GLN A 62 -12.49 -8.10 -8.93
CA GLN A 62 -12.83 -7.55 -7.62
C GLN A 62 -12.29 -8.42 -6.47
N ALA A 63 -12.22 -9.75 -6.66
CA ALA A 63 -11.66 -10.67 -5.68
C ALA A 63 -10.14 -10.47 -5.51
N GLU A 64 -9.39 -10.26 -6.60
CA GLU A 64 -7.96 -9.97 -6.54
C GLU A 64 -7.68 -8.59 -5.92
N GLN A 65 -8.50 -7.59 -6.25
CA GLN A 65 -8.43 -6.27 -5.62
C GLN A 65 -8.70 -6.35 -4.11
N LEU A 66 -9.72 -7.12 -3.69
CA LEU A 66 -9.99 -7.34 -2.28
C LEU A 66 -8.84 -8.08 -1.58
N ALA A 67 -8.28 -9.11 -2.22
CA ALA A 67 -7.13 -9.84 -1.67
C ALA A 67 -5.91 -8.93 -1.51
N LEU A 68 -5.65 -8.03 -2.47
CA LEU A 68 -4.62 -7.00 -2.37
C LEU A 68 -4.86 -6.05 -1.20
N ILE A 69 -6.09 -5.58 -0.99
CA ILE A 69 -6.42 -4.74 0.16
C ILE A 69 -6.19 -5.52 1.47
N GLN A 70 -6.66 -6.76 1.55
CA GLN A 70 -6.52 -7.61 2.74
C GLN A 70 -5.08 -8.01 3.07
N ALA A 71 -4.19 -8.01 2.08
CA ALA A 71 -2.77 -8.28 2.26
C ALA A 71 -2.04 -7.18 3.07
N HIS A 72 -2.62 -5.99 3.20
CA HIS A 72 -2.02 -4.89 3.94
C HIS A 72 -2.21 -5.07 5.46
N PRO A 73 -1.15 -4.85 6.26
CA PRO A 73 -1.26 -4.87 7.71
C PRO A 73 -2.04 -3.66 8.23
N ASP A 74 -2.70 -3.81 9.37
CA ASP A 74 -3.35 -2.70 10.06
C ASP A 74 -2.32 -1.65 10.53
N LEU A 75 -2.68 -0.36 10.43
CA LEU A 75 -1.91 0.73 11.03
C LEU A 75 -1.97 0.63 12.55
N ALA A 76 -0.80 0.66 13.19
CA ALA A 76 -0.64 0.41 14.64
C ALA A 76 -1.30 -0.90 15.11
N GLY A 77 -1.39 -1.90 14.23
CA GLY A 77 -1.99 -3.19 14.52
C GLY A 77 -1.05 -4.19 15.21
N ARG A 78 -1.56 -5.40 15.46
CA ARG A 78 -0.80 -6.49 16.11
C ARG A 78 0.53 -6.81 15.42
N ALA A 79 0.56 -6.83 14.08
CA ALA A 79 1.80 -7.06 13.33
C ALA A 79 2.86 -5.98 13.56
N ALA A 80 2.44 -4.72 13.76
CA ALA A 80 3.35 -3.63 14.12
C ALA A 80 3.93 -3.84 15.52
N LEU A 81 3.08 -4.19 16.50
CA LEU A 81 3.49 -4.45 17.88
C LEU A 81 4.39 -5.70 18.02
N ALA A 82 4.18 -6.70 17.16
CA ALA A 82 4.96 -7.94 17.13
C ALA A 82 6.26 -7.81 16.32
N GLY A 83 6.49 -6.69 15.61
CA GLY A 83 7.64 -6.53 14.72
C GLY A 83 7.59 -7.42 13.47
N GLU A 84 6.39 -7.80 13.04
CA GLU A 84 6.14 -8.73 11.92
C GLU A 84 5.84 -8.01 10.59
N LEU A 85 5.95 -6.68 10.57
CA LEU A 85 5.76 -5.88 9.35
C LEU A 85 6.88 -6.14 8.34
N THR A 86 6.56 -6.02 7.05
CA THR A 86 7.59 -5.92 6.01
C THR A 86 8.44 -4.67 6.24
N ALA A 87 9.67 -4.67 5.73
CA ALA A 87 10.58 -3.53 5.87
C ALA A 87 9.96 -2.22 5.33
N ALA A 88 9.20 -2.30 4.24
CA ALA A 88 8.47 -1.17 3.67
C ALA A 88 7.39 -0.66 4.64
N SER A 89 6.49 -1.53 5.12
CA SER A 89 5.44 -1.14 6.07
C SER A 89 5.99 -0.63 7.40
N SER A 90 7.09 -1.21 7.89
CA SER A 90 7.76 -0.72 9.10
C SER A 90 8.28 0.71 8.91
N GLY A 91 8.95 1.00 7.79
CA GLY A 91 9.45 2.35 7.49
C GLY A 91 8.33 3.37 7.30
N GLU A 92 7.24 2.96 6.63
CA GLU A 92 6.04 3.78 6.43
C GLU A 92 5.38 4.16 7.76
N GLN A 93 5.11 3.18 8.62
CA GLN A 93 4.43 3.42 9.90
C GLN A 93 5.30 4.23 10.87
N ALA A 94 6.60 3.95 10.96
CA ALA A 94 7.53 4.73 11.77
C ALA A 94 7.63 6.19 11.29
N GLY A 95 7.65 6.41 9.97
CA GLY A 95 7.65 7.76 9.39
C GLY A 95 6.41 8.60 9.74
N ALA A 96 5.30 7.96 10.13
CA ALA A 96 4.08 8.62 10.58
C ALA A 96 3.97 8.73 12.12
N GLY A 97 4.99 8.26 12.85
CA GLY A 97 5.05 8.29 14.31
C GLY A 97 4.08 7.33 14.99
N LEU A 98 3.72 6.22 14.33
CA LEU A 98 2.87 5.16 14.91
C LEU A 98 3.61 4.32 15.95
N ASP A 99 4.94 4.26 15.86
CA ASP A 99 5.84 3.68 16.86
C ASP A 99 5.90 4.49 18.17
N GLN A 100 5.36 5.72 18.15
CA GLN A 100 5.34 6.66 19.28
C GLN A 100 3.93 6.86 19.87
N CYS A 101 2.97 6.00 19.50
CA CYS A 101 1.62 6.09 20.04
C CYS A 101 1.59 5.87 21.56
N THR A 102 0.82 6.70 22.26
CA THR A 102 0.51 6.45 23.69
C THR A 102 -0.43 5.24 23.82
N PRO A 103 -0.54 4.62 25.01
CA PRO A 103 -1.50 3.54 25.25
C PRO A 103 -2.94 3.91 24.85
N GLU A 104 -3.37 5.14 25.13
CA GLU A 104 -4.70 5.64 24.77
C GLU A 104 -4.87 5.80 23.26
N GLU A 105 -3.82 6.22 22.54
CA GLU A 105 -3.84 6.29 21.07
C GLU A 105 -3.90 4.89 20.45
N LEU A 106 -3.14 3.92 20.98
CA LEU A 106 -3.18 2.53 20.53
C LEU A 106 -4.56 1.90 20.74
N GLU A 107 -5.22 2.19 21.87
CA GLU A 107 -6.60 1.75 22.12
C GLU A 107 -7.57 2.35 21.08
N ARG A 108 -7.42 3.64 20.76
CA ARG A 108 -8.21 4.29 19.70
C ARG A 108 -7.98 3.62 18.34
N PHE A 109 -6.73 3.38 17.96
CA PHE A 109 -6.41 2.66 16.71
C PHE A 109 -7.03 1.27 16.67
N THR A 110 -6.95 0.52 17.77
CA THR A 110 -7.54 -0.82 17.89
C THR A 110 -9.04 -0.76 17.65
N ARG A 111 -9.75 0.11 18.38
CA ARG A 111 -11.20 0.29 18.24
C ARG A 111 -11.59 0.73 16.82
N HIS A 112 -10.83 1.65 16.21
CA HIS A 112 -11.11 2.12 14.86
C HIS A 112 -10.86 1.04 13.81
N ASN A 113 -9.78 0.26 13.92
CA ASN A 113 -9.51 -0.89 13.05
C ASN A 113 -10.63 -1.94 13.15
N GLU A 114 -11.08 -2.26 14.35
CA GLU A 114 -12.18 -3.21 14.58
C GLU A 114 -13.49 -2.72 13.96
N ALA A 115 -13.88 -1.46 14.22
CA ALA A 115 -15.09 -0.86 13.66
C ALA A 115 -15.04 -0.80 12.13
N TYR A 116 -13.87 -0.45 11.57
CA TYR A 116 -13.66 -0.37 10.13
C TYR A 116 -13.77 -1.75 9.48
N ARG A 117 -13.09 -2.76 10.03
CA ARG A 117 -13.16 -4.15 9.54
C ARG A 117 -14.58 -4.71 9.65
N ALA A 118 -15.28 -4.43 10.75
CA ALA A 118 -16.67 -4.88 10.93
C ALA A 118 -17.61 -4.28 9.87
N LYS A 119 -17.38 -3.03 9.45
CA LYS A 119 -18.20 -2.36 8.44
C LYS A 119 -17.85 -2.76 7.00
N PHE A 120 -16.56 -2.80 6.68
CA PHE A 120 -16.10 -2.89 5.29
C PHE A 120 -15.51 -4.25 4.91
N GLY A 121 -15.14 -5.09 5.87
CA GLY A 121 -14.58 -6.43 5.64
C GLY A 121 -13.11 -6.45 5.20
N PHE A 122 -12.41 -5.32 5.27
CA PHE A 122 -11.00 -5.18 4.91
C PHE A 122 -10.28 -4.15 5.81
N PRO A 123 -8.93 -4.16 5.91
CA PRO A 123 -8.15 -3.20 6.71
C PRO A 123 -8.31 -1.75 6.26
N PHE A 124 -8.13 -0.80 7.18
CA PHE A 124 -8.03 0.61 6.83
C PHE A 124 -6.68 0.89 6.17
N ILE A 125 -6.73 1.39 4.94
CA ILE A 125 -5.53 1.75 4.16
C ILE A 125 -5.44 3.27 4.06
N MET A 126 -4.27 3.83 4.34
CA MET A 126 -3.95 5.23 4.08
C MET A 126 -2.46 5.34 3.73
N ALA A 127 -2.13 6.11 2.71
CA ALA A 127 -0.75 6.46 2.43
C ALA A 127 -0.24 7.44 3.49
N VAL A 128 0.65 6.99 4.37
CA VAL A 128 1.01 7.72 5.59
C VAL A 128 2.23 8.65 5.45
N LYS A 129 2.94 8.64 4.30
CA LYS A 129 4.09 9.52 4.07
C LYS A 129 3.67 10.99 4.13
N GLY A 130 4.30 11.76 5.03
CA GLY A 130 3.95 13.16 5.29
C GLY A 130 2.69 13.35 6.16
N SER A 131 2.13 12.27 6.70
CA SER A 131 1.05 12.29 7.70
C SER A 131 1.61 12.15 9.12
N ASN A 132 0.73 12.11 10.11
CA ASN A 132 1.06 11.74 11.48
C ASN A 132 -0.09 10.93 12.11
N ARG A 133 0.17 10.27 13.24
CA ARG A 133 -0.83 9.47 13.96
C ARG A 133 -2.16 10.17 14.23
N HIS A 134 -2.17 11.47 14.49
CA HIS A 134 -3.41 12.23 14.74
C HIS A 134 -4.24 12.41 13.46
N LEU A 135 -3.57 12.70 12.33
CA LEU A 135 -4.22 12.80 11.02
C LEU A 135 -4.78 11.44 10.57
N ILE A 136 -4.10 10.34 10.89
CA ILE A 136 -4.60 9.00 10.59
C ILE A 136 -5.86 8.70 11.39
N LEU A 137 -5.88 9.02 12.70
CA LEU A 137 -7.08 8.86 13.53
C LEU A 137 -8.25 9.73 13.02
N ALA A 138 -7.98 10.96 12.61
CA ALA A 138 -9.00 11.83 12.00
C ALA A 138 -9.53 11.25 10.68
N ALA A 139 -8.66 10.64 9.87
CA ALA A 139 -9.07 9.98 8.62
C ALA A 139 -9.97 8.77 8.85
N PHE A 140 -9.81 8.01 9.95
CA PHE A 140 -10.77 6.99 10.33
C PHE A 140 -12.16 7.59 10.58
N GLU A 141 -12.23 8.68 11.35
CA GLU A 141 -13.48 9.35 11.69
C GLU A 141 -14.18 9.92 10.44
N GLU A 142 -13.42 10.45 9.49
CA GLU A 142 -13.93 10.94 8.20
C GLU A 142 -14.48 9.81 7.31
N ARG A 143 -13.81 8.64 7.32
CA ARG A 143 -14.08 7.57 6.34
C ARG A 143 -15.03 6.49 6.86
N LEU A 144 -15.15 6.31 8.16
CA LEU A 144 -16.11 5.37 8.75
C LEU A 144 -17.57 5.61 8.30
N PRO A 145 -18.03 6.83 8.02
CA PRO A 145 -19.36 7.08 7.45
C PRO A 145 -19.55 6.65 5.99
N ASN A 146 -18.49 6.45 5.20
CA ASN A 146 -18.56 6.14 3.76
C ASN A 146 -19.37 4.88 3.45
N SER A 147 -19.90 4.78 2.22
CA SER A 147 -20.43 3.52 1.71
C SER A 147 -19.31 2.51 1.46
N PRO A 148 -19.60 1.19 1.50
CA PRO A 148 -18.60 0.16 1.19
C PRO A 148 -17.94 0.34 -0.19
N GLU A 149 -18.69 0.77 -1.19
CA GLU A 149 -18.19 0.99 -2.56
C GLU A 149 -17.23 2.19 -2.62
N GLN A 150 -17.62 3.31 -1.99
CA GLN A 150 -16.76 4.49 -1.88
C GLN A 150 -15.45 4.14 -1.18
N GLU A 151 -15.54 3.38 -0.09
CA GLU A 151 -14.39 3.05 0.72
C GLU A 151 -13.47 2.03 0.05
N PHE A 152 -14.02 1.08 -0.71
CA PHE A 152 -13.24 0.14 -1.50
C PHE A 152 -12.40 0.87 -2.56
N GLN A 153 -13.02 1.82 -3.29
CA GLN A 153 -12.28 2.66 -4.25
C GLN A 153 -11.25 3.54 -3.57
N ARG A 154 -11.57 4.08 -2.38
CA ARG A 154 -10.62 4.87 -1.60
C ARG A 154 -9.42 4.03 -1.17
N ALA A 155 -9.64 2.81 -0.69
CA ALA A 155 -8.57 1.90 -0.29
C ALA A 155 -7.62 1.61 -1.46
N LEU A 156 -8.13 1.29 -2.65
CA LEU A 156 -7.30 1.07 -3.84
C LEU A 156 -6.50 2.31 -4.23
N ALA A 157 -7.09 3.51 -4.15
CA ALA A 157 -6.38 4.76 -4.42
C ALA A 157 -5.26 5.03 -3.41
N GLU A 158 -5.47 4.71 -2.12
CA GLU A 158 -4.43 4.83 -1.10
C GLU A 158 -3.30 3.80 -1.31
N ILE A 159 -3.62 2.55 -1.69
CA ILE A 159 -2.64 1.53 -2.07
C ILE A 159 -1.79 2.00 -3.26
N ASP A 160 -2.42 2.60 -4.26
CA ASP A 160 -1.70 3.11 -5.43
C ASP A 160 -0.74 4.26 -5.08
N ARG A 161 -1.12 5.11 -4.13
CA ARG A 161 -0.22 6.16 -3.59
C ARG A 161 0.93 5.57 -2.78
N ILE A 162 0.69 4.52 -2.00
CA ILE A 162 1.75 3.78 -1.27
C ILE A 162 2.75 3.20 -2.28
N ALA A 163 2.25 2.54 -3.34
CA ALA A 163 3.07 1.98 -4.41
C ALA A 163 3.98 3.04 -5.06
N LEU A 164 3.46 4.23 -5.36
CA LEU A 164 4.26 5.34 -5.88
C LEU A 164 5.37 5.76 -4.90
N PHE A 165 5.07 5.86 -3.60
CA PHE A 165 6.07 6.21 -2.60
C PHE A 165 7.19 5.18 -2.49
N ARG A 166 6.86 3.88 -2.59
CA ARG A 166 7.84 2.79 -2.61
C ARG A 166 8.70 2.82 -3.87
N LEU A 167 8.12 3.11 -5.04
CA LEU A 167 8.89 3.25 -6.28
C LEU A 167 9.87 4.43 -6.21
N GLN A 168 9.48 5.53 -5.57
CA GLN A 168 10.34 6.72 -5.40
C GLN A 168 11.56 6.48 -4.49
N THR A 169 11.61 5.36 -3.75
CA THR A 169 12.79 4.99 -2.95
C THR A 169 13.78 4.11 -3.70
N LEU A 170 13.47 3.74 -4.95
CA LEU A 170 14.30 2.87 -5.81
C LEU A 170 15.10 3.65 -6.86
#